data_AF-A0A7V6YVC5-F1
#
_entry.id   AF-A0A7V6YVC5-F1
#
_cell.length_a   1.000
_cell.length_b   1.000
_cell.length_c   1.000
_cell.angle_alpha   90.00
_cell.angle_beta   90.00
_cell.angle_gamma   90.00
#
_symmetry.space_group_name_H-M   'P 1'
#
loop_
_entity.id
_entity.type
_entity.pdbx_description
1 polymer ?
#
loop_
_entity_poly.entity_id
_entity_poly.type
_entity_poly.pdbx_seq_one_letter_code
_entity_poly.pdbx_strand_id
1 'polypeptide(L)' 'MLTFEKIKGYYEGGYWTKEQVETAVKYKKITTEQYETITGEAYTE' A
#
# COMPACT_ATOMS: atom_id res chain seq x y z
N MET A 1 -10.91 -9.58 4.92
CA MET A 1 -10.56 -8.73 3.75
C MET A 1 -9.33 -7.91 4.10
N LEU A 2 -8.40 -7.74 3.16
CA LEU A 2 -7.32 -6.74 3.23
C LEU A 2 -7.96 -5.38 2.95
N THR A 3 -7.88 -4.47 3.92
CA THR A 3 -8.38 -3.09 3.82
C THR A 3 -7.21 -2.12 3.85
N PHE A 4 -7.44 -0.90 3.38
CA PHE A 4 -6.45 0.19 3.41
C PHE A 4 -5.79 0.35 4.79
N GLU A 5 -6.57 0.38 5.88
CA GLU A 5 -6.05 0.51 7.25
C GLU A 5 -5.10 -0.62 7.64
N LYS A 6 -5.39 -1.87 7.21
CA LYS A 6 -4.51 -3.01 7.47
C LYS A 6 -3.20 -2.87 6.71
N ILE A 7 -3.27 -2.49 5.43
CA ILE A 7 -2.06 -2.33 4.59
C ILE A 7 -1.20 -1.19 5.13
N LYS A 8 -1.83 -0.08 5.52
CA LYS A 8 -1.16 1.03 6.19
C LYS A 8 -0.46 0.56 7.47
N GLY A 9 -1.17 -0.14 8.35
CA GLY A 9 -0.60 -0.68 9.59
C GLY A 9 0.52 -1.69 9.35
N TYR A 10 0.45 -2.52 8.30
CA TYR A 10 1.54 -3.42 7.93
C TYR A 10 2.77 -2.67 7.44
N TYR A 11 2.60 -1.63 6.64
CA TYR A 11 3.69 -0.80 6.15
C TYR A 11 4.34 0.01 7.29
N GLU A 12 3.53 0.69 8.11
CA GLU A 12 3.98 1.45 9.28
C GLU A 12 4.67 0.55 10.32
N GLY A 13 4.21 -0.70 10.46
CA GLY A 13 4.82 -1.71 11.32
C GLY A 13 6.07 -2.38 10.75
N GLY A 14 6.48 -2.03 9.52
CA GLY A 14 7.64 -2.64 8.85
C GLY A 14 7.42 -4.10 8.41
N TYR A 15 6.18 -4.60 8.48
CA TYR A 15 5.82 -5.93 7.99
C TYR A 15 5.73 -5.97 6.47
N TRP A 16 5.39 -4.83 5.85
CA TRP A 16 5.23 -4.71 4.41
C TRP A 16 6.24 -3.76 3.80
N THR A 17 6.80 -4.17 2.66
CA THR A 17 7.65 -3.30 1.83
C THR A 17 6.79 -2.53 0.81
N LYS A 18 7.38 -1.50 0.22
CA LYS A 18 6.74 -0.67 -0.83
C LYS A 18 6.18 -1.54 -1.97
N GLU A 19 6.97 -2.50 -2.46
CA GLU A 19 6.55 -3.47 -3.49
C GLU A 19 5.30 -4.28 -3.11
N GLN A 20 5.12 -4.61 -1.82
CA GLN A 20 3.91 -5.28 -1.35
C GLN A 20 2.70 -4.35 -1.35
N VAL A 21 2.90 -3.07 -1.02
CA VAL A 21 1.86 -2.04 -1.12
C VAL A 21 1.50 -1.81 -2.60
N GLU A 22 2.47 -1.78 -3.52
CA GLU A 22 2.23 -1.71 -4.98
C GLU A 22 1.44 -2.93 -5.47
N THR A 23 1.80 -4.11 -4.98
CA THR A 23 1.07 -5.34 -5.28
C THR A 23 -0.39 -5.21 -4.84
N ALA A 24 -0.66 -4.62 -3.67
CA ALA A 24 -2.03 -4.35 -3.25
C ALA A 24 -2.79 -3.39 -4.19
N VAL A 25 -2.12 -2.42 -4.81
CA VAL A 25 -2.69 -1.60 -5.89
C VAL A 25 -3.02 -2.47 -7.11
N LYS A 26 -2.07 -3.30 -7.57
CA LYS A 26 -2.24 -4.22 -8.72
C LYS A 26 -3.41 -5.20 -8.52
N TYR A 27 -3.61 -5.69 -7.30
CA TYR A 27 -4.75 -6.54 -6.92
C TYR A 27 -6.04 -5.77 -6.59
N LYS A 28 -6.08 -4.46 -6.87
CA LYS A 28 -7.23 -3.57 -6.62
C LYS A 28 -7.72 -3.60 -5.16
N LYS A 29 -6.81 -3.82 -4.20
CA LYS A 29 -7.11 -3.75 -2.76
C LYS A 29 -7.10 -2.30 -2.28
N ILE A 30 -6.27 -1.48 -2.89
CA ILE A 30 -6.15 -0.04 -2.65
C ILE A 30 -5.99 0.70 -3.98
N THR A 31 -6.15 2.02 -3.96
CA THR A 31 -5.87 2.90 -5.10
C THR A 31 -4.44 3.42 -5.10
N THR A 32 -4.00 4.01 -6.21
CA THR A 32 -2.69 4.69 -6.31
C THR A 32 -2.57 5.86 -5.34
N GLU A 33 -3.65 6.62 -5.10
CA GLU A 33 -3.69 7.68 -4.08
C GLU A 33 -3.49 7.13 -2.67
N GLN A 34 -4.06 5.95 -2.38
CA GLN A 34 -3.87 5.27 -1.11
C GLN A 34 -2.45 4.74 -0.96
N TYR A 35 -1.82 4.27 -2.04
CA TYR A 35 -0.40 3.91 -2.05
C TYR A 35 0.49 5.11 -1.70
N GLU A 36 0.26 6.26 -2.34
CA GLU A 36 0.96 7.51 -2.02
C GLU A 36 0.77 7.91 -0.56
N THR A 37 -0.44 7.74 -0.03
CA THR A 37 -0.74 8.05 1.38
C THR A 37 0.00 7.11 2.35
N ILE A 38 0.19 5.84 1.99
CA ILE A 38 0.87 4.84 2.83
C ILE A 38 2.38 5.02 2.76
N THR A 39 2.92 5.14 1.55
CA THR A 39 4.37 5.10 1.30
C THR A 39 5.02 6.48 1.32
N GLY A 40 4.24 7.54 1.08
CA GLY A 40 4.74 8.90 0.86
C GLY A 40 5.37 9.11 -0.52
N GLU A 41 5.34 8.10 -1.40
CA GLU A 41 5.95 8.13 -2.72
C GLU A 41 4.90 7.95 -3.81
N ALA A 42 5.12 8.64 -4.93
CA ALA A 42 4.28 8.47 -6.11
C ALA A 42 4.29 7.01 -6.58
N TYR A 43 3.12 6.47 -6.89
CA TYR A 43 3.04 5.14 -7.50
C TYR A 43 3.65 5.20 -8.90
N THR A 44 4.83 4.62 -9.06
CA THR A 44 5.51 4.47 -10.35
C THR A 44 5.36 3.02 -10.79
N GLU A 45 4.48 2.77 -11.76
CA GLU A 45 4.14 1.43 -12.26
C GLU A 45 5.32 0.63 -12.84
#